data_AF-A0A3C1DU92-F1
#
_entry.id   AF-A0A3C1DU92-F1
#
_cell.length_a   1.000
_cell.length_b   1.000
_cell.length_c   1.000
_cell.angle_alpha   90.00
_cell.angle_beta   90.00
_cell.angle_gamma   90.00
#
_symmetry.space_group_name_H-M   'P 1'
#
loop_
_entity.id
_entity.type
_entity.pdbx_description
1 polymer ?
#
loop_
_entity_poly.entity_id
_entity_poly.type
_entity_poly.pdbx_seq_one_letter_code
_entity_poly.pdbx_strand_id
1 'polypeptide(L)'
;MTDALPTLARGDEYIVLYKGGPNDGQVDRRISTDGSVDDEITVLTAVDGKETLLDYTRSSWTEVGGQYHVVYDFDLADSEPVEAPEDRGGRQ
;
A
#
# COMPACT_ATOMS: atom_id res chain seq x y z
N MET A 1 -12.31 -8.30 -14.03
CA MET A 1 -11.10 -7.47 -14.00
C MET A 1 -10.10 -8.16 -14.90
N THR A 2 -9.44 -7.44 -15.80
CA THR A 2 -8.41 -8.04 -16.65
C THR A 2 -7.22 -8.42 -15.79
N ASP A 3 -6.81 -9.69 -15.80
CA ASP A 3 -5.55 -10.20 -15.22
C ASP A 3 -4.29 -9.57 -15.85
N ALA A 4 -4.45 -8.62 -16.78
CA ALA A 4 -3.35 -7.90 -17.39
C ALA A 4 -2.73 -6.93 -16.38
N LEU A 5 -1.42 -7.04 -16.18
CA LEU A 5 -0.63 -6.09 -15.43
C LEU A 5 -0.19 -4.91 -16.32
N PRO A 6 0.10 -3.73 -15.73
CA PRO A 6 0.86 -2.69 -16.40
C PRO A 6 2.17 -3.27 -16.97
N THR A 7 2.54 -2.85 -18.17
CA THR A 7 3.88 -3.16 -18.71
C THR A 7 4.79 -1.98 -18.38
N LEU A 8 5.71 -2.18 -17.46
CA LEU A 8 6.73 -1.22 -17.02
C LEU A 8 8.11 -1.69 -17.47
N ALA A 9 9.05 -0.78 -17.64
CA ALA A 9 10.46 -1.15 -17.62
C ALA A 9 10.98 -1.17 -16.19
N ARG A 10 12.00 -2.00 -15.93
CA ARG A 10 12.75 -1.93 -14.67
C ARG A 10 13.32 -0.52 -14.51
N GLY A 11 13.04 0.10 -13.38
CA GLY A 11 13.43 1.47 -13.07
C GLY A 11 12.34 2.51 -13.34
N ASP A 12 11.24 2.16 -14.01
CA ASP A 12 10.11 3.07 -14.18
C ASP A 12 9.37 3.28 -12.86
N GLU A 13 8.81 4.46 -12.69
CA GLU A 13 7.97 4.77 -11.53
C GLU A 13 6.48 4.57 -11.83
N TYR A 14 5.74 4.10 -10.83
CA TYR A 14 4.28 4.07 -10.82
C TYR A 14 3.72 4.77 -9.57
N ILE A 15 2.50 5.28 -9.69
CA ILE A 15 1.77 5.93 -8.60
C ILE A 15 0.97 4.90 -7.85
N VAL A 16 1.11 4.88 -6.53
CA VAL A 16 0.29 4.09 -5.61
C VAL A 16 -0.88 4.94 -5.14
N LEU A 17 -2.08 4.36 -5.17
CA LEU A 17 -3.30 4.91 -4.60
C LEU A 17 -3.77 3.96 -3.50
N TYR A 18 -3.68 4.39 -2.23
CA TYR A 18 -4.16 3.59 -1.12
C TYR A 18 -5.67 3.70 -0.99
N LYS A 19 -6.34 2.54 -0.80
CA LYS A 19 -7.79 2.46 -0.60
C LYS A 19 -8.12 1.67 0.66
N GLY A 20 -8.90 2.28 1.54
CA GLY A 20 -9.21 1.76 2.87
C GLY A 20 -8.05 1.92 3.86
N GLY A 21 -8.31 1.55 5.11
CA GLY A 21 -7.32 1.60 6.18
C GLY A 21 -6.86 3.02 6.55
N PRO A 22 -5.82 3.13 7.37
CA PRO A 22 -5.26 4.40 7.84
C PRO A 22 -4.66 5.32 6.75
N ASN A 23 -4.28 4.79 5.58
CA ASN A 23 -3.69 5.59 4.49
C ASN A 23 -4.71 5.90 3.38
N ASP A 24 -6.00 5.63 3.58
CA ASP A 24 -7.04 5.83 2.55
C ASP A 24 -6.96 7.23 1.90
N GLY A 25 -6.95 7.24 0.55
CA GLY A 25 -6.86 8.46 -0.24
C GLY A 25 -5.47 9.10 -0.32
N GLN A 26 -4.46 8.54 0.36
CA GLN A 26 -3.08 8.95 0.18
C GLN A 26 -2.48 8.38 -1.10
N VAL A 27 -1.41 9.03 -1.57
CA VAL A 27 -0.67 8.63 -2.77
C VAL A 27 0.81 8.52 -2.46
N ASP A 28 1.47 7.60 -3.15
CA ASP A 28 2.92 7.42 -3.07
C ASP A 28 3.50 7.11 -4.46
N ARG A 29 4.82 7.06 -4.59
CA ARG A 29 5.54 6.66 -5.80
C ARG A 29 6.44 5.47 -5.50
N ARG A 30 6.42 4.48 -6.39
CA ARG A 30 7.29 3.31 -6.30
C ARG A 30 8.02 3.09 -7.62
N ILE A 31 9.20 2.49 -7.53
CA ILE A 31 10.02 2.10 -8.68
C ILE A 31 9.78 0.62 -8.96
N SER A 32 9.44 0.28 -10.20
CA SER A 32 9.36 -1.10 -10.67
C SER A 32 10.76 -1.73 -10.63
N THR A 33 10.90 -2.82 -9.88
CA THR A 33 12.20 -3.49 -9.72
C THR A 33 12.43 -4.60 -10.75
N ASP A 34 11.35 -5.13 -11.35
CA ASP A 34 11.37 -6.26 -12.28
C ASP A 34 10.60 -6.01 -13.59
N GLY A 35 10.09 -4.80 -13.81
CA GLY A 35 9.24 -4.47 -14.96
C GLY A 35 7.74 -4.71 -14.72
N SER A 36 7.36 -4.99 -13.48
CA SER A 36 5.96 -5.08 -13.03
C SER A 36 5.68 -4.15 -11.85
N VAL A 37 4.43 -4.15 -11.39
CA VAL A 37 3.99 -3.50 -10.15
C VAL A 37 3.98 -4.54 -9.04
N ASP A 38 4.16 -4.12 -7.79
CA ASP A 38 4.13 -5.04 -6.66
C ASP A 38 2.71 -5.63 -6.49
N ASP A 39 2.59 -6.91 -6.14
CA ASP A 39 1.28 -7.52 -5.82
C ASP A 39 0.77 -7.07 -4.44
N GLU A 40 1.70 -6.82 -3.52
CA GLU A 40 1.46 -6.38 -2.15
C GLU A 40 2.54 -5.39 -1.73
N ILE A 41 2.16 -4.43 -0.91
CA ILE A 41 3.08 -3.47 -0.31
C ILE A 41 2.82 -3.33 1.18
N THR A 42 3.89 -3.36 1.97
CA THR A 42 3.88 -3.04 3.40
C THR A 42 4.29 -1.59 3.62
N VAL A 43 3.51 -0.86 4.41
CA VAL A 43 3.70 0.57 4.66
C VAL A 43 3.78 0.84 6.16
N LEU A 44 4.85 1.52 6.59
CA LEU A 44 4.96 2.02 7.95
C LEU A 44 4.05 3.24 8.14
N THR A 45 3.07 3.12 9.03
CA THR A 45 2.06 4.15 9.27
C THR A 45 1.94 4.48 10.74
N ALA A 46 1.78 5.77 11.06
CA ALA A 46 1.50 6.21 12.42
C ALA A 46 -0.01 6.12 12.72
N VAL A 47 -0.41 5.16 13.55
CA VAL A 47 -1.77 5.00 14.06
C VAL A 47 -1.76 5.37 15.55
N ASP A 48 -2.55 6.37 15.93
CA ASP A 48 -2.60 6.91 17.31
C ASP A 48 -1.21 7.24 17.91
N GLY A 49 -0.28 7.72 17.08
CA GLY A 49 1.07 8.11 17.50
C GLY A 49 2.05 6.95 17.69
N LYS A 50 1.68 5.72 17.28
CA LYS A 50 2.59 4.57 17.18
C LYS A 50 2.79 4.18 15.73
N GLU A 51 4.01 3.79 15.38
CA GLU A 51 4.30 3.22 14.07
C GLU A 51 3.80 1.77 14.01
N THR A 52 3.17 1.40 12.90
CA THR A 52 2.61 0.07 12.63
C THR A 52 2.83 -0.28 11.16
N LEU A 53 3.16 -1.52 10.85
CA LEU A 53 3.26 -2.00 9.49
C LEU A 53 1.88 -2.46 8.99
N LEU A 54 1.42 -1.86 7.89
CA LEU A 54 0.13 -2.14 7.29
C LEU A 54 0.33 -2.64 5.86
N ASP A 55 -0.35 -3.73 5.53
CA ASP A 55 -0.27 -4.36 4.22
C ASP A 55 -1.44 -3.92 3.33
N TYR A 56 -1.13 -3.73 2.05
CA TYR A 56 -2.10 -3.41 1.02
C TYR A 56 -1.87 -4.26 -0.22
N THR A 57 -2.93 -4.85 -0.76
CA THR A 57 -2.89 -5.73 -1.92
C THR A 57 -3.39 -5.01 -3.17
N ARG A 58 -2.67 -5.19 -4.28
CA ARG A 58 -3.03 -4.60 -5.58
C ARG A 58 -4.41 -5.09 -6.04
N SER A 59 -5.29 -4.15 -6.39
CA SER A 59 -6.66 -4.49 -6.83
C SER A 59 -7.03 -4.01 -8.22
N SER A 60 -6.49 -2.87 -8.65
CA SER A 60 -6.74 -2.33 -9.99
C SER A 60 -5.66 -1.36 -10.43
N TRP A 61 -5.66 -0.99 -11.70
CA TRP A 61 -4.77 0.03 -12.22
C TRP A 61 -5.41 0.75 -13.41
N THR A 62 -4.89 1.94 -13.71
CA THR A 62 -5.21 2.71 -14.90
C THR A 62 -3.97 3.47 -15.38
N GLU A 63 -3.89 3.73 -16.67
CA GLU A 63 -2.89 4.66 -17.22
C GLU A 63 -3.54 6.04 -17.40
N VAL A 64 -2.86 7.09 -16.96
CA VAL A 64 -3.28 8.49 -17.12
C VAL A 64 -2.09 9.30 -17.61
N GLY A 65 -2.17 9.78 -18.86
CA GLY A 65 -1.12 10.65 -19.43
C GLY A 65 0.27 10.01 -19.47
N GLY A 66 0.36 8.69 -19.70
CA GLY A 66 1.64 7.96 -19.72
C GLY A 66 2.15 7.53 -18.35
N GLN A 67 1.40 7.82 -17.27
CA GLN A 67 1.73 7.40 -15.91
C GLN A 67 0.77 6.29 -15.47
N TYR A 68 1.30 5.20 -14.94
CA TYR A 68 0.47 4.17 -14.32
C TYR A 68 0.10 4.56 -12.89
N HIS A 69 -1.19 4.43 -12.57
CA HIS A 69 -1.78 4.58 -11.24
C HIS A 69 -2.34 3.23 -10.82
N VAL A 70 -1.90 2.73 -9.67
CA VAL A 70 -2.21 1.38 -9.18
C VAL A 70 -2.90 1.53 -7.83
N VAL A 71 -4.07 0.92 -7.70
CA VAL A 71 -4.84 0.90 -6.46
C VAL A 71 -4.41 -0.30 -5.63
N TYR A 72 -4.08 -0.04 -4.37
CA TYR A 72 -3.79 -1.05 -3.36
C TYR A 72 -4.84 -0.95 -2.24
N ASP A 73 -5.59 -2.02 -2.04
CA ASP A 73 -6.64 -2.13 -1.02
C ASP A 73 -6.03 -2.61 0.29
N PHE A 74 -6.41 -1.98 1.40
CA PHE A 74 -5.94 -2.34 2.75
C PHE A 74 -6.29 -3.80 3.09
N ASP A 75 -5.28 -4.58 3.46
CA ASP A 75 -5.41 -5.95 3.92
C ASP A 75 -5.16 -6.05 5.42
N LEU A 76 -6.25 -6.00 6.19
CA LEU A 76 -6.18 -6.13 7.65
C LEU A 76 -5.74 -7.53 8.09
N ALA A 77 -5.98 -8.58 7.29
CA ALA A 77 -5.68 -9.94 7.69
C ALA A 77 -4.16 -10.20 7.68
N ASP A 78 -3.46 -9.56 6.75
CA ASP A 78 -2.01 -9.70 6.61
C ASP A 78 -1.22 -8.58 7.32
N SER A 79 -1.88 -7.46 7.68
CA SER A 79 -1.30 -6.36 8.47
C SER A 79 -0.91 -6.72 9.90
N GLU A 80 0.04 -5.97 10.49
CA GLU A 80 0.27 -6.01 11.93
C GLU A 80 -1.00 -5.59 12.70
N PRO A 81 -1.32 -6.29 13.81
CA PRO A 81 -2.46 -5.91 14.63
C PRO A 81 -2.23 -4.52 15.23
N VAL A 82 -3.21 -3.63 15.01
CA VAL A 82 -3.24 -2.34 15.70
C VAL A 82 -3.54 -2.60 17.17
N GLU A 83 -2.53 -2.51 18.03
CA GLU A 83 -2.70 -2.71 19.48
C GLU A 83 -3.75 -1.75 20.05
N ALA A 84 -4.74 -2.31 20.75
CA ALA A 84 -5.74 -1.52 21.44
C ALA A 84 -5.10 -0.58 22.49
N PRO A 85 -5.65 0.61 22.74
CA PRO A 85 -5.11 1.54 23.73
C PRO A 85 -4.97 0.97 25.15
N GLU A 86 -5.78 -0.03 25.50
CA GLU A 86 -5.83 -0.66 26.82
C GLU A 86 -4.78 -1.77 27.03
N ASP A 87 -4.31 -2.40 25.96
CA ASP A 87 -3.23 -3.42 26.02
C ASP A 87 -1.83 -2.78 26.08
N ARG A 88 -1.75 -1.44 26.15
CA ARG A 88 -0.52 -0.63 26.16
C ARG A 88 0.32 -0.72 27.44
N GLY A 89 0.18 -1.75 28.26
CA GLY A 89 1.07 -2.09 29.38
C GLY A 89 1.50 -0.90 30.23
N GLY A 90 0.72 -0.57 31.26
CA GLY A 90 1.06 0.45 32.24
C GLY A 90 2.48 0.28 32.80
N ARG A 91 3.27 1.35 32.78
CA ARG A 91 4.38 1.48 33.73
C ARG A 91 3.79 1.58 35.14
N GLN A 92 4.01 0.57 35.96
CA GLN A 92 4.29 0.81 37.38
C GLN A 92 5.71 1.39 37.51
#